data_AF-A0A0C5EA66-F1
#
_entry.id   AF-A0A0C5EA66-F1
#
_cell.length_a   1.000
_cell.length_b   1.000
_cell.length_c   1.000
_cell.angle_alpha   90.00
_cell.angle_beta   90.00
_cell.angle_gamma   90.00
#
_symmetry.space_group_name_H-M   'P 1'
#
loop_
_entity.id
_entity.type
_entity.pdbx_description
1 polymer ?
#
loop_
_entity_poly.entity_id
_entity_poly.type
_entity_poly.pdbx_seq_one_letter_code
_entity_poly.pdbx_strand_id
1 'polypeptide(L)' 'MTHQPANRPRMAATYASGTVRARRWHGDGDVRGYRPPRGWTARADLTDLHPLTGRALPRAVWWIIETKK' A
#
# COMPACT_ATOMS: atom_id res chain seq x y z
N MET A 1 5.20 -30.14 12.42
CA MET A 1 4.93 -29.09 13.43
C MET A 1 3.96 -28.10 12.82
N THR A 2 2.70 -28.13 13.25
CA THR A 2 1.61 -27.29 12.75
C THR A 2 1.62 -25.96 13.48
N HIS A 3 2.12 -24.90 12.83
CA HIS A 3 1.94 -23.54 13.33
C HIS A 3 0.49 -23.10 13.09
N GLN A 4 -0.37 -23.20 14.11
CA GLN A 4 -1.63 -22.47 14.14
C GLN A 4 -1.31 -20.98 14.35
N PRO A 5 -1.54 -20.08 13.38
CA PRO A 5 -1.49 -18.65 13.68
C PRO A 5 -2.62 -18.35 14.66
N ALA A 6 -2.28 -17.80 15.82
CA ALA A 6 -3.24 -17.41 16.84
C ALA A 6 -4.37 -16.59 16.21
N ASN A 7 -5.61 -17.06 16.39
CA ASN A 7 -6.84 -16.41 15.93
C ASN A 7 -7.10 -15.13 16.76
N ARG A 8 -6.21 -14.14 16.63
CA ARG A 8 -6.36 -12.84 17.25
C ARG A 8 -7.26 -12.01 16.33
N PRO A 9 -8.39 -11.46 16.81
CA PRO A 9 -9.21 -10.59 15.99
C PRO A 9 -8.33 -9.43 15.50
N ARG A 10 -8.11 -9.36 14.19
CA ARG A 10 -7.39 -8.23 13.58
C ARG A 10 -8.28 -7.01 13.72
N MET A 11 -7.96 -6.16 14.69
CA MET A 11 -8.51 -4.82 14.77
C MET A 11 -8.22 -4.12 13.44
N ALA A 12 -9.27 -3.79 12.69
CA ALA A 12 -9.13 -3.01 11.48
C ALA A 12 -8.70 -1.60 11.88
N ALA A 13 -7.62 -1.09 11.29
CA ALA A 13 -7.25 0.30 11.46
C ALA A 13 -8.35 1.19 10.85
N THR A 14 -8.95 2.04 11.68
CA THR A 14 -9.89 3.08 11.24
C THR A 14 -9.07 4.26 10.73
N TYR A 15 -9.26 4.61 9.46
CA TYR A 15 -8.56 5.72 8.83
C TYR A 15 -9.53 6.87 8.59
N ALA A 16 -9.08 8.10 8.87
CA ALA A 16 -9.81 9.31 8.51
C ALA A 16 -9.84 9.48 6.99
N SER A 17 -10.90 10.13 6.47
CA SER A 17 -10.94 10.57 5.07
C SER A 17 -9.72 11.44 4.74
N GLY A 18 -9.17 11.29 3.53
CA GLY A 18 -7.94 11.95 3.10
C GLY A 18 -6.65 11.25 3.55
N THR A 19 -6.72 10.21 4.39
CA THR A 19 -5.52 9.44 4.76
C THR A 19 -4.85 8.85 3.52
N VAL A 20 -3.56 9.09 3.37
CA VAL A 20 -2.72 8.49 2.33
C VAL A 20 -1.87 7.39 2.91
N ARG A 21 -1.82 6.25 2.21
CA ARG A 21 -0.86 5.16 2.50
C ARG A 21 -0.12 4.79 1.23
N ALA A 22 1.15 4.44 1.38
CA ALA A 22 1.99 4.00 0.30
C ALA A 22 2.48 2.58 0.57
N ARG A 23 2.34 1.70 -0.44
CA ARG A 23 2.86 0.33 -0.41
C ARG A 23 3.83 0.15 -1.56
N ARG A 24 5.03 -0.35 -1.28
CA ARG A 24 5.99 -0.73 -2.31
C ARG A 24 5.46 -1.93 -3.07
N TRP A 25 5.49 -1.88 -4.40
CA TRP A 25 5.17 -3.02 -5.24
C TRP A 25 6.37 -3.98 -5.30
N HIS A 26 6.11 -5.26 -5.10
CA HIS A 26 7.16 -6.29 -5.03
C HIS A 26 7.35 -7.06 -6.34
N GLY A 27 6.59 -6.74 -7.40
CA GLY A 27 6.78 -7.30 -8.74
C GLY A 27 5.92 -8.50 -9.10
N ASP A 28 4.99 -8.93 -8.24
CA ASP A 28 4.09 -10.05 -8.53
C ASP A 28 2.83 -9.58 -9.28
N GLY A 29 2.90 -9.53 -10.62
CA GLY A 29 1.81 -9.15 -11.52
C GLY A 29 1.87 -7.70 -12.04
N ASP A 30 0.80 -7.28 -12.73
CA ASP A 30 0.64 -5.89 -13.19
C ASP A 30 0.18 -4.99 -12.04
N VAL A 31 1.01 -4.00 -11.70
CA VAL A 31 0.72 -3.00 -10.66
C VAL A 31 -0.58 -2.23 -10.93
N ARG A 32 -0.98 -2.06 -12.19
CA ARG A 32 -2.24 -1.40 -12.58
C ARG A 32 -3.47 -2.24 -12.28
N GLY A 33 -3.29 -3.55 -12.09
CA GLY A 33 -4.36 -4.48 -11.71
C GLY A 33 -4.78 -4.37 -10.24
N TYR A 34 -4.07 -3.58 -9.43
CA TYR A 34 -4.39 -3.43 -8.02
C TYR A 34 -5.81 -2.87 -7.79
N ARG A 35 -6.60 -3.59 -6.99
CA ARG A 35 -7.94 -3.17 -6.57
C ARG A 35 -7.90 -2.75 -5.09
N PRO A 36 -8.07 -1.45 -4.78
CA PRO A 36 -8.09 -1.01 -3.40
C PRO A 36 -9.33 -1.52 -2.65
N PRO A 37 -9.29 -1.60 -1.31
CA PRO A 37 -10.48 -1.86 -0.50
C PRO A 37 -11.58 -0.83 -0.72
N ARG A 38 -12.82 -1.19 -0.38
CA ARG A 38 -13.96 -0.26 -0.47
C ARG A 38 -13.70 1.04 0.30
N GLY A 39 -14.08 2.16 -0.32
CA GLY A 39 -13.85 3.49 0.24
C GLY A 39 -12.40 3.97 0.18
N TRP A 40 -11.56 3.35 -0.65
CA TRP A 40 -10.22 3.83 -1.00
C TRP A 40 -10.14 4.06 -2.50
N THR A 41 -9.36 5.04 -2.92
CA THR A 41 -8.83 5.15 -4.27
C THR A 41 -7.39 4.68 -4.28
N ALA A 42 -6.90 4.21 -5.43
CA ALA A 42 -5.51 3.83 -5.59
C ALA A 42 -4.96 4.33 -6.92
N ARG A 43 -3.68 4.66 -6.93
CA ARG A 43 -2.89 4.88 -8.15
C ARG A 43 -1.55 4.16 -8.04
N ALA A 44 -1.00 3.81 -9.20
CA ALA A 44 0.32 3.22 -9.32
C ALA A 44 1.30 4.27 -9.85
N ASP A 45 2.34 4.55 -9.07
CA ASP A 45 3.37 5.53 -9.41
C ASP A 45 4.75 4.86 -9.46
N LEU A 46 5.51 5.11 -10.52
CA LEU A 46 6.92 4.75 -10.60
C LEU A 46 7.74 5.98 -10.21
N THR A 47 8.43 5.92 -9.09
CA THR A 47 9.19 7.06 -8.58
C THR A 47 10.45 6.63 -7.82
N ASP A 48 11.48 7.44 -7.93
CA ASP A 48 12.72 7.39 -7.17
C ASP A 48 12.66 8.21 -5.86
N LEU A 49 11.49 8.76 -5.52
CA LEU A 49 11.22 9.42 -4.24
C LEU A 49 10.24 8.59 -3.41
N HIS A 50 10.47 8.51 -2.10
CA HIS A 50 9.55 7.84 -1.19
C HIS A 50 8.23 8.64 -1.10
N PRO A 51 7.06 8.09 -1.47
CA PRO A 51 5.83 8.87 -1.69
C PRO A 51 5.31 9.65 -0.48
N LEU A 52 5.65 9.21 0.74
CA LEU A 52 5.19 9.86 1.98
C LEU A 52 6.23 10.77 2.61
N THR A 53 7.52 10.52 2.37
CA THR A 53 8.60 11.24 3.07
C THR A 53 9.46 12.09 2.16
N GLY A 54 9.29 11.97 0.83
CA GLY A 54 10.11 12.65 -0.16
C GLY A 54 11.57 12.18 -0.22
N ARG A 55 11.94 11.16 0.56
CA ARG A 55 13.33 10.67 0.60
C ARG A 55 13.70 9.99 -0.71
N ALA A 56 14.84 10.36 -1.28
CA ALA A 56 15.40 9.69 -2.45
C ALA A 56 15.65 8.19 -2.19
N LEU A 57 15.27 7.38 -3.17
CA LEU A 57 15.48 5.94 -3.23
C LEU A 57 16.67 5.66 -4.17
N PRO A 58 17.43 4.57 -3.96
CA PRO A 58 18.55 4.21 -4.84
C PRO A 58 18.15 3.93 -6.30
N ARG A 59 16.87 3.70 -6.57
CA ARG A 59 16.29 3.47 -7.89
C ARG A 59 14.81 3.80 -7.88
N ALA A 60 14.24 4.05 -9.05
CA ALA A 60 12.80 4.14 -9.21
C ALA A 60 12.13 2.81 -8.85
N VAL A 61 11.07 2.87 -8.04
CA VAL A 61 10.29 1.70 -7.60
C VAL A 61 8.82 1.98 -7.83
N TRP A 62 8.07 0.95 -8.20
CA TRP A 62 6.62 1.02 -8.28
C TRP A 62 6.01 1.10 -6.88
N TRP A 63 5.10 2.04 -6.69
CA TRP A 63 4.34 2.24 -5.47
C TRP A 63 2.85 2.21 -5.79
N ILE A 64 2.09 1.62 -4.88
CA ILE A 64 0.65 1.75 -4.82
C ILE A 64 0.35 2.79 -3.75
N ILE A 65 -0.20 3.92 -4.18
CA ILE A 65 -0.60 5.02 -3.29
C ILE A 65 -2.11 4.96 -3.18
N GLU A 66 -2.60 4.81 -1.95
CA GLU A 66 -4.02 4.73 -1.67
C GLU A 66 -4.47 5.90 -0.83
N THR A 67 -5.61 6.50 -1.21
CA THR A 67 -6.22 7.61 -0.48
C THR A 67 -7.59 7.19 0.01
N LYS A 68 -7.86 7.41 1.29
CA LYS A 68 -9.18 7.17 1.88
C LYS A 68 -10.16 8.22 1.36
N LYS A 69 -11.26 7.79 0.76
CA LYS A 69 -12.38 8.68 0.44
C LYS A 69 -13.03 9.19 1.72
#